data_AF-A0A451A9F8-F1
#
_entry.id   AF-A0A451A9F8-F1
#
_cell.length_a   1.000
_cell.length_b   1.000
_cell.length_c   1.000
_cell.angle_alpha   90.00
_cell.angle_beta   90.00
_cell.angle_gamma   90.00
#
_symmetry.space_group_name_H-M   'P 1'
#
loop_
_entity.id
_entity.type
_entity.pdbx_description
1 polymer ?
#
loop_
_entity_poly.entity_id
_entity_poly.type
_entity_poly.pdbx_seq_one_letter_code
_entity_poly.pdbx_strand_id
1 'polypeptide(L)'
;MTEIDDNEVHSELIIQNFRDRIVRVLDDFLLKTGEAFAASVASGVITSIDKRGLYNVIYSDLSKYPEPYKNLEKFPTIALNVIARLSVSRNVNVQSHLRQLSDSYTLFSFLHETPDVQKAIKKIFGHGIIWLDTTIILPLLVESFLAENDSNRRYTSAISSLIAADVKLRVTNGVIQELLNHIRISQSCSNHTPGTWKGRIPYLYHNYIQAGYSPSSFSSTAEHFRGHFRPEDDITDYLLSHYGIHVESLEEFAYKTDNDLKYATERLWREAHDERRNLLDDESLVETTEILIKHDVESYLGIIALRQNESNSELGYEHWWLTTDRVAWKIRDQLREELEKKFVSPLMSLDFLMNSLSFGPARSKLNRSHEKLLPVLLDLDFSMHSPVELIELADRIRRENEGSPEYLIKRKVRDACDEMKGKYGELTKAAAEKDTI
;
A
#
# COMPACT_ATOMS: atom_id res chain seq x y z
N MET A 1 25.50 36.17 9.61
CA MET A 1 24.96 36.08 8.24
C MET A 1 26.03 35.43 7.39
N THR A 2 26.03 34.12 7.38
CA THR A 2 26.84 33.31 6.46
C THR A 2 26.16 33.38 5.11
N GLU A 3 26.80 34.05 4.15
CA GLU A 3 26.49 33.86 2.73
C GLU A 3 26.67 32.37 2.44
N ILE A 4 25.56 31.64 2.32
CA ILE A 4 25.57 30.32 1.72
C ILE A 4 25.93 30.58 0.26
N ASP A 5 27.10 30.10 -0.15
CA ASP A 5 27.66 30.30 -1.49
C ASP A 5 26.66 29.73 -2.52
N ASP A 6 26.09 30.59 -3.37
CA ASP A 6 25.15 30.20 -4.43
C ASP A 6 25.71 29.07 -5.32
N ASN A 7 27.04 28.90 -5.37
CA ASN A 7 27.70 27.80 -6.07
C ASN A 7 27.52 26.44 -5.39
N GLU A 8 27.42 26.38 -4.07
CA GLU A 8 27.31 25.14 -3.31
C GLU A 8 25.89 24.55 -3.44
N VAL A 9 24.88 25.41 -3.34
CA VAL A 9 23.46 25.06 -3.58
C VAL A 9 23.24 24.61 -5.02
N HIS A 10 23.88 25.28 -5.99
CA HIS A 10 23.81 24.89 -7.40
C HIS A 10 24.47 23.52 -7.65
N SER A 11 25.57 23.22 -6.97
CA SER A 11 26.28 21.94 -7.10
C SER A 11 25.48 20.77 -6.50
N GLU A 12 24.85 20.94 -5.34
CA GLU A 12 23.99 19.91 -4.73
C GLU A 12 22.79 19.56 -5.61
N LEU A 13 22.13 20.58 -6.18
CA LEU A 13 20.98 20.38 -7.05
C LEU A 13 21.35 19.59 -8.32
N ILE A 14 22.53 19.86 -8.89
CA ILE A 14 23.06 19.13 -10.04
C ILE A 14 23.35 17.66 -9.67
N ILE A 15 23.95 17.41 -8.52
CA ILE A 15 24.28 16.05 -8.06
C ILE A 15 22.99 15.25 -7.80
N GLN A 16 22.00 15.86 -7.14
CA GLN A 16 20.70 15.24 -6.90
C GLN A 16 20.00 14.89 -8.22
N ASN A 17 20.02 15.80 -9.18
CA ASN A 17 19.45 15.55 -10.50
C ASN A 17 20.15 14.37 -11.21
N PHE A 18 21.49 14.36 -11.21
CA PHE A 18 22.27 13.28 -11.79
C PHE A 18 21.96 11.93 -11.11
N ARG A 19 21.87 11.91 -9.78
CA ARG A 19 21.49 10.72 -9.01
C ARG A 19 20.12 10.20 -9.45
N ASP A 20 19.10 11.05 -9.42
CA ASP A 20 17.73 10.67 -9.77
C ASP A 20 17.61 10.16 -11.20
N ARG A 21 18.41 10.74 -12.09
CA ARG A 21 18.49 10.34 -13.50
C ARG A 21 19.18 9.00 -13.68
N ILE A 22 20.27 8.76 -12.94
CA ILE A 22 20.98 7.47 -12.97
C ILE A 22 20.09 6.35 -12.45
N VAL A 23 19.35 6.57 -11.35
CA VAL A 23 18.39 5.58 -10.81
C VAL A 23 17.34 5.25 -11.87
N ARG A 24 16.75 6.27 -12.52
CA ARG A 24 15.76 6.06 -13.58
C ARG A 24 16.32 5.29 -14.78
N VAL A 25 17.53 5.61 -15.23
CA VAL A 25 18.20 4.89 -16.33
C VAL A 25 18.46 3.43 -15.93
N LEU A 26 18.85 3.18 -14.68
CA LEU A 26 19.09 1.84 -14.17
C LEU A 26 17.79 1.01 -14.13
N ASP A 27 16.71 1.59 -13.62
CA ASP A 27 15.38 0.96 -13.60
C ASP A 27 14.91 0.60 -15.02
N ASP A 28 14.95 1.56 -15.94
CA ASP A 28 14.56 1.35 -17.34
C ASP A 28 15.42 0.26 -18.01
N PHE A 29 16.72 0.20 -17.66
CA PHE A 29 17.64 -0.79 -18.20
C PHE A 29 17.34 -2.20 -17.68
N LEU A 30 17.14 -2.35 -16.36
CA LEU A 30 16.81 -3.65 -15.76
C LEU A 30 15.44 -4.16 -16.24
N LEU A 31 14.44 -3.28 -16.35
CA LEU A 31 13.13 -3.61 -16.89
C LEU A 31 13.23 -4.14 -18.32
N LYS A 32 13.86 -3.38 -19.22
CA LYS A 32 14.04 -3.82 -20.62
C LYS A 32 14.81 -5.12 -20.73
N THR A 33 15.79 -5.33 -19.83
CA THR A 33 16.57 -6.58 -19.81
C THR A 33 15.68 -7.76 -19.41
N GLY A 34 14.80 -7.57 -18.43
CA GLY A 34 13.74 -8.52 -18.10
C GLY A 34 12.82 -8.80 -19.30
N GLU A 35 12.35 -7.76 -19.99
CA GLU A 35 11.45 -7.87 -21.15
C GLU A 35 12.11 -8.65 -22.29
N ALA A 36 13.35 -8.31 -22.65
CA ALA A 36 14.12 -9.02 -23.66
C ALA A 36 14.34 -10.49 -23.26
N PHE A 37 14.66 -10.76 -22.00
CA PHE A 37 14.82 -12.13 -21.53
C PHE A 37 13.50 -12.93 -21.61
N ALA A 38 12.39 -12.37 -21.12
CA ALA A 38 11.08 -13.01 -21.17
C ALA A 38 10.61 -13.27 -22.61
N ALA A 39 10.73 -12.27 -23.49
CA ALA A 39 10.43 -12.40 -24.91
C ALA A 39 11.31 -13.46 -25.58
N SER A 40 12.58 -13.58 -25.17
CA SER A 40 13.48 -14.61 -25.70
C SER A 40 13.04 -16.02 -25.35
N VAL A 41 12.60 -16.21 -24.11
CA VAL A 41 12.11 -17.50 -23.63
C VAL A 41 10.76 -17.82 -24.28
N ALA A 42 9.85 -16.86 -24.41
CA ALA A 42 8.53 -17.05 -25.03
C ALA A 42 8.62 -17.34 -26.53
N SER A 43 9.52 -16.65 -27.26
CA SER A 43 9.71 -16.84 -28.70
C SER A 43 10.67 -17.96 -29.07
N GLY A 44 11.46 -18.47 -28.11
CA GLY A 44 12.55 -19.41 -28.34
C GLY A 44 13.77 -18.79 -29.05
N VAL A 45 13.79 -17.47 -29.26
CA VAL A 45 14.87 -16.75 -29.95
C VAL A 45 15.65 -15.90 -28.94
N ILE A 46 16.95 -16.10 -28.82
CA ILE A 46 17.78 -15.32 -27.88
C ILE A 46 17.86 -13.86 -28.36
N THR A 47 17.21 -12.96 -27.62
CA THR A 47 17.43 -11.52 -27.69
C THR A 47 18.26 -11.09 -26.48
N SER A 48 19.46 -10.56 -26.74
CA SER A 48 20.34 -10.05 -25.70
C SER A 48 20.38 -8.53 -25.74
N ILE A 49 20.33 -7.91 -24.57
CA ILE A 49 20.64 -6.49 -24.44
C ILE A 49 22.16 -6.35 -24.38
N ASP A 50 22.77 -6.04 -25.53
CA ASP A 50 24.19 -5.70 -25.61
C ASP A 50 24.47 -4.37 -24.88
N LYS A 51 25.76 -4.02 -24.68
CA LYS A 51 26.21 -2.73 -24.14
C LYS A 51 25.54 -1.54 -24.82
N ARG A 52 25.17 -1.66 -26.10
CA ARG A 52 24.39 -0.66 -26.86
C ARG A 52 23.02 -0.39 -26.25
N GLY A 53 22.41 -1.36 -25.58
CA GLY A 53 21.12 -1.22 -24.90
C GLY A 53 21.15 -0.22 -23.76
N LEU A 54 22.20 -0.24 -22.91
CA LEU A 54 22.35 0.77 -21.86
C LEU A 54 22.54 2.17 -22.46
N TYR A 55 23.35 2.30 -23.52
CA TYR A 55 23.47 3.55 -24.26
C TYR A 55 22.12 4.02 -24.80
N ASN A 56 21.33 3.13 -25.40
CA ASN A 56 20.01 3.47 -25.93
C ASN A 56 19.05 3.94 -24.83
N VAL A 57 19.09 3.34 -23.64
CA VAL A 57 18.30 3.79 -22.48
C VAL A 57 18.74 5.18 -22.05
N ILE A 58 20.05 5.41 -21.90
CA ILE A 58 20.62 6.71 -21.54
C ILE A 58 20.21 7.81 -22.54
N TYR A 59 20.36 7.57 -23.84
CA TYR A 59 20.01 8.56 -24.86
C TYR A 59 18.50 8.74 -25.02
N SER A 60 17.71 7.68 -24.86
CA SER A 60 16.25 7.78 -24.79
C SER A 60 15.83 8.65 -23.60
N ASP A 61 16.47 8.49 -22.44
CA ASP A 61 16.19 9.31 -21.27
C ASP A 61 16.55 10.79 -21.50
N LEU A 62 17.71 11.06 -22.11
CA LEU A 62 18.12 12.41 -22.50
C LEU A 62 17.13 13.08 -23.45
N SER A 63 16.62 12.32 -24.42
CA SER A 63 15.65 12.82 -25.41
C SER A 63 14.28 13.10 -24.77
N LYS A 64 13.85 12.24 -23.82
CA LYS A 64 12.55 12.37 -23.15
C LYS A 64 12.53 13.46 -22.07
N TYR A 65 13.67 13.75 -21.45
CA TYR A 65 13.78 14.74 -20.38
C TYR A 65 14.95 15.71 -20.64
N PRO A 66 14.81 16.63 -21.61
CA PRO A 66 15.82 17.65 -21.86
C PRO A 66 15.87 18.61 -20.65
N GLU A 67 17.03 18.73 -20.03
CA GLU A 67 17.24 19.67 -18.92
C GLU A 67 17.84 21.00 -19.41
N PRO A 68 17.64 22.12 -18.69
CA PRO A 68 18.20 23.42 -19.06
C PRO A 68 19.70 23.60 -18.74
N TYR A 69 20.34 22.68 -18.01
CA TYR A 69 21.71 22.89 -17.50
C TYR A 69 22.84 22.48 -18.45
N LYS A 70 23.96 23.22 -18.37
CA LYS A 70 25.14 23.18 -19.25
C LYS A 70 26.04 21.92 -19.20
N ASN A 71 25.63 20.81 -18.59
CA ASN A 71 26.50 19.63 -18.39
C ASN A 71 25.95 18.29 -18.92
N LEU A 72 24.87 18.31 -19.71
CA LEU A 72 24.25 17.10 -20.30
C LEU A 72 25.21 16.27 -21.15
N GLU A 73 26.21 16.89 -21.79
CA GLU A 73 27.19 16.20 -22.64
C GLU A 73 27.99 15.13 -21.88
N LYS A 74 28.22 15.34 -20.58
CA LYS A 74 28.99 14.41 -19.72
C LYS A 74 28.10 13.34 -19.08
N PHE A 75 26.78 13.52 -19.07
CA PHE A 75 25.85 12.63 -18.40
C PHE A 75 25.96 11.17 -18.91
N PRO A 76 26.00 10.87 -20.22
CA PRO A 76 26.11 9.49 -20.69
C PRO A 76 27.33 8.76 -20.13
N THR A 77 28.49 9.43 -20.11
CA THR A 77 29.73 8.86 -19.60
C THR A 77 29.65 8.63 -18.09
N ILE A 78 29.06 9.57 -17.34
CA ILE A 78 28.90 9.45 -15.89
C ILE A 78 27.93 8.32 -15.56
N ALA A 79 26.75 8.29 -16.20
CA ALA A 79 25.73 7.28 -15.96
C ALA A 79 26.26 5.87 -16.24
N LEU A 80 26.96 5.68 -17.36
CA LEU A 80 27.55 4.39 -17.71
C LEU A 80 28.59 3.92 -16.68
N ASN A 81 29.46 4.82 -16.21
CA ASN A 81 30.46 4.47 -15.21
C ASN A 81 29.83 4.15 -13.85
N VAL A 82 28.83 4.92 -13.43
CA VAL A 82 28.14 4.67 -12.15
C VAL A 82 27.40 3.34 -12.20
N ILE A 83 26.61 3.10 -13.25
CA ILE A 83 25.86 1.84 -13.41
C ILE A 83 26.81 0.64 -13.50
N ALA A 84 27.92 0.75 -14.24
CA ALA A 84 28.92 -0.31 -14.31
C ALA A 84 29.55 -0.60 -12.93
N ARG A 85 29.85 0.44 -12.14
CA ARG A 85 30.38 0.29 -10.78
C ARG A 85 29.37 -0.33 -9.82
N LEU A 86 28.09 0.06 -9.91
CA LEU A 86 27.01 -0.53 -9.12
C LEU A 86 26.85 -2.02 -9.46
N SER A 87 26.88 -2.38 -10.74
CA SER A 87 26.72 -3.76 -11.22
C SER A 87 27.84 -4.69 -10.75
N VAL A 88 29.05 -4.17 -10.52
CA VAL A 88 30.23 -4.92 -10.06
C VAL A 88 30.53 -4.65 -8.58
N SER A 89 29.65 -3.91 -7.88
CA SER A 89 29.81 -3.60 -6.46
C SER A 89 29.89 -4.89 -5.65
N ARG A 90 30.83 -4.96 -4.70
CA ARG A 90 30.93 -6.08 -3.73
C ARG A 90 30.17 -5.80 -2.43
N ASN A 91 29.46 -4.68 -2.34
CA ASN A 91 28.64 -4.38 -1.19
C ASN A 91 27.42 -5.31 -1.20
N VAL A 92 27.28 -6.12 -0.15
CA VAL A 92 26.22 -7.13 -0.02
C VAL A 92 24.83 -6.52 -0.12
N ASN A 93 24.60 -5.35 0.48
CA ASN A 93 23.30 -4.67 0.44
C ASN A 93 22.97 -4.21 -0.98
N VAL A 94 23.95 -3.65 -1.71
CA VAL A 94 23.77 -3.21 -3.10
C VAL A 94 23.53 -4.40 -4.02
N GLN A 95 24.28 -5.50 -3.87
CA GLN A 95 24.07 -6.70 -4.66
C GLN A 95 22.71 -7.35 -4.39
N SER A 96 22.32 -7.44 -3.11
CA SER A 96 21.02 -7.97 -2.71
C SER A 96 19.89 -7.16 -3.34
N HIS A 97 19.97 -5.83 -3.23
CA HIS A 97 18.97 -4.93 -3.80
C HIS A 97 18.89 -5.00 -5.34
N LEU A 98 20.03 -4.98 -6.04
CA LEU A 98 20.05 -5.09 -7.51
C LEU A 98 19.54 -6.47 -8.00
N ARG A 99 19.85 -7.54 -7.26
CA ARG A 99 19.31 -8.87 -7.56
C ARG A 99 17.80 -8.90 -7.37
N GLN A 100 17.29 -8.40 -6.24
CA GLN A 100 15.85 -8.31 -6.00
C GLN A 100 15.14 -7.52 -7.11
N LEU A 101 15.65 -6.34 -7.49
CA LEU A 101 15.11 -5.57 -8.60
C LEU A 101 15.12 -6.34 -9.92
N SER A 102 16.24 -6.99 -10.27
CA SER A 102 16.36 -7.79 -11.48
C SER A 102 15.39 -8.97 -11.50
N ASP A 103 15.24 -9.68 -10.39
CA ASP A 103 14.35 -10.83 -10.26
C ASP A 103 12.88 -10.37 -10.36
N SER A 104 12.52 -9.27 -9.71
CA SER A 104 11.18 -8.67 -9.80
C SER A 104 10.84 -8.21 -11.23
N TYR A 105 11.78 -7.55 -11.92
CA TYR A 105 11.57 -7.12 -13.31
C TYR A 105 11.53 -8.29 -14.30
N THR A 106 12.31 -9.34 -14.05
CA THR A 106 12.27 -10.56 -14.86
C THR A 106 10.94 -11.28 -14.70
N LEU A 107 10.49 -11.49 -13.46
CA LEU A 107 9.19 -12.06 -13.16
C LEU A 107 8.06 -11.21 -13.77
N PHE A 108 8.13 -9.88 -13.61
CA PHE A 108 7.20 -8.95 -14.24
C PHE A 108 7.12 -9.14 -15.76
N SER A 109 8.27 -9.29 -16.40
CA SER A 109 8.32 -9.41 -17.86
C SER A 109 7.71 -10.72 -18.34
N PHE A 110 7.94 -11.83 -17.63
CA PHE A 110 7.24 -13.09 -17.90
C PHE A 110 5.73 -12.99 -17.72
N LEU A 111 5.28 -12.25 -16.70
CA LEU A 111 3.86 -11.99 -16.49
C LEU A 111 3.26 -11.12 -17.58
N HIS A 112 4.01 -10.12 -18.04
CA HIS A 112 3.58 -9.23 -19.10
C HIS A 112 3.39 -9.99 -20.42
N GLU A 113 4.31 -10.90 -20.74
CA GLU A 113 4.22 -11.76 -21.93
C GLU A 113 3.11 -12.82 -21.83
N THR A 114 2.43 -12.96 -20.68
CA THR A 114 1.34 -13.92 -20.47
C THR A 114 -0.03 -13.22 -20.57
N PRO A 115 -0.80 -13.41 -21.67
CA PRO A 115 -2.04 -12.66 -21.91
C PRO A 115 -3.13 -12.83 -20.84
N ASP A 116 -3.20 -14.01 -20.21
CA ASP A 116 -4.22 -14.33 -19.21
C ASP A 116 -3.94 -13.66 -17.86
N VAL A 117 -2.65 -13.47 -17.55
CA VAL A 117 -2.22 -12.70 -16.39
C VAL A 117 -2.63 -11.23 -16.52
N GLN A 118 -2.39 -10.62 -17.68
CA GLN A 118 -2.75 -9.23 -17.93
C GLN A 118 -4.26 -8.98 -17.80
N LYS A 119 -5.10 -9.89 -18.32
CA LYS A 119 -6.56 -9.78 -18.21
C LYS A 119 -7.03 -9.87 -16.76
N ALA A 120 -6.46 -10.79 -15.99
CA ALA A 120 -6.81 -10.98 -14.59
C ALA A 120 -6.42 -9.76 -13.74
N ILE A 121 -5.20 -9.24 -13.89
CA ILE A 121 -4.76 -8.06 -13.13
C ILE A 121 -5.58 -6.82 -13.51
N LYS A 122 -5.86 -6.60 -14.81
CA LYS A 122 -6.71 -5.49 -15.26
C LYS A 122 -8.12 -5.51 -14.64
N LYS A 123 -8.66 -6.71 -14.40
CA LYS A 123 -10.00 -6.90 -13.86
C LYS A 123 -10.03 -6.83 -12.32
N ILE A 124 -8.93 -7.17 -11.63
CA ILE A 124 -8.76 -6.91 -10.19
C ILE A 124 -8.74 -5.41 -9.88
N PHE A 125 -8.04 -4.62 -10.70
CA PHE A 125 -7.83 -3.20 -10.43
C PHE A 125 -8.82 -2.24 -11.09
N GLY A 126 -9.53 -2.66 -12.13
CA GLY A 126 -10.36 -1.73 -12.90
C GLY A 126 -11.65 -1.28 -12.23
N HIS A 127 -12.15 -1.97 -11.19
CA HIS A 127 -13.47 -1.72 -10.57
C HIS A 127 -13.50 -1.92 -9.04
N GLY A 128 -12.35 -2.15 -8.39
CA GLY A 128 -12.30 -2.47 -6.96
C GLY A 128 -12.72 -1.29 -6.07
N ILE A 129 -13.42 -1.60 -4.97
CA ILE A 129 -13.75 -0.63 -3.92
C ILE A 129 -13.02 -1.04 -2.64
N ILE A 130 -12.06 -0.23 -2.21
CA ILE A 130 -11.24 -0.51 -1.02
C ILE A 130 -11.68 0.40 0.10
N TRP A 131 -12.16 -0.22 1.18
CA TRP A 131 -12.46 0.42 2.45
C TRP A 131 -11.18 0.47 3.28
N LEU A 132 -10.78 1.67 3.69
CA LEU A 132 -9.54 1.92 4.41
C LEU A 132 -9.85 2.01 5.91
N ASP A 133 -9.01 1.35 6.69
CA ASP A 133 -9.03 1.44 8.14
C ASP A 133 -8.21 2.65 8.66
N THR A 134 -8.45 3.06 9.91
CA THR A 134 -7.68 4.10 10.61
C THR A 134 -6.18 3.79 10.59
N THR A 135 -5.82 2.51 10.67
CA THR A 135 -4.43 2.03 10.57
C THR A 135 -3.73 2.38 9.25
N ILE A 136 -4.50 2.59 8.17
CA ILE A 136 -3.98 3.02 6.86
C ILE A 136 -4.01 4.55 6.72
N ILE A 137 -5.06 5.21 7.25
CA ILE A 137 -5.21 6.66 7.11
C ILE A 137 -4.20 7.43 7.99
N LEU A 138 -3.89 6.95 9.19
CA LEU A 138 -2.93 7.64 10.08
C LEU A 138 -1.53 7.82 9.44
N PRO A 139 -0.92 6.79 8.82
CA PRO A 139 0.30 6.96 8.03
C PRO A 139 0.17 7.98 6.90
N LEU A 140 -0.97 8.08 6.20
CA LEU A 140 -1.18 9.10 5.17
C LEU A 140 -1.14 10.52 5.76
N LEU A 141 -1.74 10.72 6.94
CA LEU A 141 -1.67 12.02 7.62
C LEU A 141 -0.22 12.33 8.05
N VAL A 142 0.52 11.35 8.57
CA VAL A 142 1.94 11.52 8.90
C VAL A 142 2.76 11.92 7.68
N GLU A 143 2.55 11.28 6.54
CA GLU A 143 3.29 11.58 5.31
C GLU A 143 2.98 12.96 4.73
N SER A 144 1.87 13.59 5.12
CA SER A 144 1.59 14.97 4.75
C SER A 144 2.56 15.97 5.39
N PHE A 145 3.22 15.58 6.49
CA PHE A 145 4.29 16.36 7.11
C PHE A 145 5.61 16.25 6.35
N LEU A 146 5.76 15.32 5.41
CA LEU A 146 6.99 15.15 4.66
C LEU A 146 6.97 16.01 3.39
N ALA A 147 8.15 16.44 2.93
CA ALA A 147 8.28 17.16 1.67
C ALA A 147 7.67 16.34 0.51
N GLU A 148 7.05 17.00 -0.47
CA GLU A 148 6.35 16.32 -1.58
C GLU A 148 7.23 15.32 -2.34
N ASN A 149 8.53 15.59 -2.42
CA ASN A 149 9.51 14.74 -3.10
C ASN A 149 10.22 13.73 -2.19
N ASP A 150 9.77 13.57 -0.93
CA ASP A 150 10.38 12.64 0.01
C ASP A 150 10.05 11.18 -0.37
N SER A 151 11.09 10.37 -0.53
CA SER A 151 10.98 8.94 -0.85
C SER A 151 10.29 8.11 0.24
N ASN A 152 10.10 8.67 1.45
CA ASN A 152 9.41 8.02 2.55
C ASN A 152 7.87 8.15 2.47
N ARG A 153 7.32 8.87 1.48
CA ARG A 153 5.87 9.01 1.25
C ARG A 153 5.24 7.76 0.58
N ARG A 154 5.45 6.60 1.19
CA ARG A 154 5.12 5.28 0.66
C ARG A 154 3.61 5.04 0.59
N TYR A 155 2.86 5.40 1.63
CA TYR A 155 1.40 5.26 1.68
C TYR A 155 0.73 6.21 0.69
N THR A 156 1.20 7.45 0.59
CA THR A 156 0.74 8.46 -0.38
C THR A 156 0.93 7.91 -1.80
N SER A 157 2.11 7.35 -2.08
CA SER A 157 2.42 6.76 -3.38
C SER A 157 1.52 5.57 -3.72
N ALA A 158 1.24 4.71 -2.74
CA ALA A 158 0.33 3.57 -2.86
C ALA A 158 -1.09 4.03 -3.22
N ILE A 159 -1.64 4.97 -2.45
CA ILE A 159 -2.98 5.53 -2.63
C ILE A 159 -3.11 6.23 -3.99
N SER A 160 -2.15 7.08 -4.35
CA SER A 160 -2.12 7.72 -5.67
C SER A 160 -2.11 6.70 -6.81
N SER A 161 -1.41 5.57 -6.62
CA SER A 161 -1.36 4.50 -7.62
C SER A 161 -2.68 3.75 -7.75
N LEU A 162 -3.41 3.56 -6.65
CA LEU A 162 -4.75 2.96 -6.66
C LEU A 162 -5.76 3.83 -7.39
N ILE A 163 -5.75 5.13 -7.12
CA ILE A 163 -6.65 6.09 -7.77
C ILE A 163 -6.36 6.15 -9.28
N ALA A 164 -5.09 6.20 -9.66
CA ALA A 164 -4.68 6.15 -11.07
C ALA A 164 -5.05 4.82 -11.76
N ALA A 165 -5.21 3.74 -10.98
CA ALA A 165 -5.69 2.46 -11.44
C ALA A 165 -7.24 2.38 -11.56
N ASP A 166 -7.97 3.45 -11.21
CA ASP A 166 -9.44 3.52 -11.16
C ASP A 166 -10.07 2.73 -9.99
N VAL A 167 -9.29 2.50 -8.93
CA VAL A 167 -9.79 1.93 -7.67
C VAL A 167 -10.48 3.03 -6.85
N LYS A 168 -11.68 2.74 -6.35
CA LYS A 168 -12.43 3.66 -5.49
C LYS A 168 -12.03 3.43 -4.04
N LEU A 169 -11.66 4.51 -3.35
CA LEU A 169 -11.26 4.46 -1.95
C LEU A 169 -12.38 5.00 -1.07
N ARG A 170 -12.64 4.30 0.04
CA ARG A 170 -13.73 4.58 0.99
C ARG A 170 -13.26 4.48 2.43
N VAL A 171 -13.90 5.22 3.32
CA VAL A 171 -13.79 5.06 4.78
C VAL A 171 -15.17 5.15 5.41
N THR A 172 -15.35 4.56 6.59
CA THR A 172 -16.59 4.68 7.36
C THR A 172 -16.58 5.93 8.24
N ASN A 173 -17.76 6.31 8.75
CA ASN A 173 -17.86 7.38 9.76
C ASN A 173 -17.05 7.05 11.02
N GLY A 174 -16.91 5.76 11.35
CA GLY A 174 -16.11 5.32 12.49
C GLY A 174 -14.63 5.70 12.38
N VAL A 175 -14.04 5.51 11.19
CA VAL A 175 -12.67 5.95 10.89
C VAL A 175 -12.52 7.45 11.07
N ILE A 176 -13.50 8.25 10.63
CA ILE A 176 -13.49 9.71 10.83
C ILE A 176 -13.46 10.06 12.32
N GLN A 177 -14.32 9.44 13.14
CA GLN A 177 -14.35 9.68 14.58
C GLN A 177 -13.03 9.29 15.26
N GLU A 178 -12.43 8.17 14.85
CA GLU A 178 -11.15 7.70 15.37
C GLU A 178 -10.00 8.65 15.02
N LEU A 179 -9.94 9.12 13.78
CA LEU A 179 -8.94 10.10 13.36
C LEU A 179 -9.06 11.40 14.14
N LEU A 180 -10.28 11.91 14.31
CA LEU A 180 -10.53 13.12 15.10
C LEU A 180 -10.13 12.95 16.57
N ASN A 181 -10.44 11.79 17.15
CA ASN A 181 -10.02 11.47 18.51
C ASN A 181 -8.50 11.36 18.61
N HIS A 182 -7.85 10.71 17.65
CA HIS A 182 -6.41 10.56 17.59
C HIS A 182 -5.71 11.93 17.46
N ILE A 183 -6.22 12.83 16.59
CA ILE A 183 -5.72 14.21 16.45
C ILE A 183 -5.88 14.97 17.77
N ARG A 184 -7.04 14.88 18.41
CA ARG A 184 -7.32 15.55 19.70
C ARG A 184 -6.37 15.08 20.81
N ILE A 185 -6.12 13.78 20.92
CA ILE A 185 -5.17 13.23 21.91
C ILE A 185 -3.75 13.68 21.56
N SER A 186 -3.39 13.71 20.28
CA SER A 186 -2.08 14.20 19.81
C SER A 186 -1.86 15.68 20.16
N GLN A 187 -2.86 16.54 19.95
CA GLN A 187 -2.82 17.96 20.33
C GLN A 187 -2.75 18.12 21.86
N SER A 188 -3.50 17.30 22.59
CA SER A 188 -3.45 17.30 24.05
C SER A 188 -2.03 16.94 24.51
N CYS A 189 -1.42 15.90 23.94
CA CYS A 189 -0.06 15.48 24.23
C CYS A 189 0.97 16.56 23.87
N SER A 190 0.80 17.29 22.77
CA SER A 190 1.73 18.37 22.37
C SER A 190 1.73 19.55 23.33
N ASN A 191 0.60 19.80 23.99
CA ASN A 191 0.42 20.92 24.91
C ASN A 191 0.86 20.60 26.36
N HIS A 192 1.18 19.34 26.66
CA HIS A 192 1.71 18.96 27.96
C HIS A 192 3.19 19.35 28.10
N THR A 193 3.58 19.73 29.31
CA THR A 193 4.99 19.92 29.66
C THR A 193 5.76 18.62 29.41
N PRO A 194 6.98 18.66 28.82
CA PRO A 194 7.79 17.46 28.61
C PRO A 194 7.90 16.60 29.88
N GLY A 195 7.58 15.31 29.75
CA GLY A 195 7.62 14.34 30.87
C GLY A 195 6.37 14.30 31.76
N THR A 196 5.35 15.12 31.50
CA THR A 196 4.10 15.12 32.30
C THR A 196 2.95 14.34 31.66
N TRP A 197 3.06 13.99 30.38
CA TRP A 197 2.10 13.12 29.72
C TRP A 197 2.12 11.74 30.36
N LYS A 198 0.95 11.26 30.77
CA LYS A 198 0.77 9.91 31.31
C LYS A 198 0.14 9.05 30.22
N GLY A 199 0.89 8.02 29.79
CA GLY A 199 0.46 7.10 28.75
C GLY A 199 1.37 7.08 27.54
N ARG A 200 0.99 6.31 26.52
CA ARG A 200 1.73 6.20 25.25
C ARG A 200 1.65 7.52 24.49
N ILE A 201 2.74 7.92 23.86
CA ILE A 201 2.77 9.08 22.97
C ILE A 201 1.93 8.73 21.71
N PRO A 202 0.93 9.53 21.34
CA PRO A 202 0.08 9.26 20.18
C PRO A 202 0.90 9.18 18.87
N TYR A 203 0.52 8.27 17.98
CA TYR A 203 1.27 7.94 16.75
C TYR A 203 1.55 9.17 15.88
N LEU A 204 0.52 9.95 15.56
CA LEU A 204 0.61 11.18 14.74
C LEU A 204 1.60 12.20 15.34
N TYR A 205 1.52 12.46 16.65
CA TYR A 205 2.43 13.39 17.32
C TYR A 205 3.86 12.84 17.41
N HIS A 206 4.00 11.55 17.70
CA HIS A 206 5.30 10.88 17.74
C HIS A 206 6.06 11.02 16.40
N ASN A 207 5.40 10.69 15.29
CA ASN A 207 6.00 10.78 13.96
C ASN A 207 6.29 12.24 13.55
N TYR A 208 5.45 13.19 13.97
CA TYR A 208 5.71 14.62 13.76
C TYR A 208 7.02 15.08 14.43
N ILE A 209 7.28 14.68 15.68
CA ILE A 209 8.55 14.98 16.36
C ILE A 209 9.71 14.25 15.67
N GLN A 210 9.53 12.97 15.29
CA GLN A 210 10.58 12.20 14.62
C GLN A 210 10.98 12.79 13.27
N ALA A 211 10.04 13.44 12.57
CA ALA A 211 10.32 14.19 11.34
C ALA A 211 11.09 15.51 11.59
N GLY A 212 11.40 15.84 12.85
CA GLY A 212 12.22 17.00 13.24
C GLY A 212 11.44 18.28 13.51
N TYR A 213 10.10 18.22 13.54
CA TYR A 213 9.28 19.40 13.76
C TYR A 213 9.21 19.82 15.23
N SER A 214 8.99 21.12 15.45
CA SER A 214 8.84 21.68 16.80
C SER A 214 7.54 21.22 17.45
N PRO A 215 7.58 20.61 18.66
CA PRO A 215 6.41 20.25 19.46
C PRO A 215 5.33 21.32 19.56
N SER A 216 5.75 22.58 19.76
CA SER A 216 4.85 23.73 19.94
C SER A 216 4.02 24.08 18.70
N SER A 217 4.44 23.61 17.52
CA SER A 217 3.77 23.89 16.25
C SER A 217 2.80 22.79 15.84
N PHE A 218 2.71 21.69 16.60
CA PHE A 218 1.82 20.58 16.24
C PHE A 218 0.35 21.00 16.16
N SER A 219 -0.12 21.83 17.09
CA SER A 219 -1.53 22.28 17.09
C SER A 219 -1.89 23.07 15.84
N SER A 220 -1.03 24.00 15.41
CA SER A 220 -1.20 24.72 14.14
C SER A 220 -1.08 23.82 12.92
N THR A 221 -0.21 22.80 12.96
CA THR A 221 -0.10 21.84 11.86
C THR A 221 -1.37 20.99 11.75
N ALA A 222 -1.94 20.56 12.87
CA ALA A 222 -3.17 19.76 12.89
C ALA A 222 -4.40 20.50 12.33
N GLU A 223 -4.38 21.84 12.30
CA GLU A 223 -5.44 22.65 11.67
C GLU A 223 -5.57 22.42 10.16
N HIS A 224 -4.53 21.89 9.49
CA HIS A 224 -4.60 21.49 8.09
C HIS A 224 -5.60 20.35 7.85
N PHE A 225 -5.85 19.51 8.86
CA PHE A 225 -6.78 18.38 8.75
C PHE A 225 -8.17 18.73 9.26
N ARG A 226 -8.30 19.63 10.23
CA ARG A 226 -9.59 19.98 10.85
C ARG A 226 -9.59 21.34 11.52
N GLY A 227 -10.71 22.04 11.43
CA GLY A 227 -11.00 23.24 12.20
C GLY A 227 -11.62 22.94 13.58
N HIS A 228 -12.07 24.01 14.24
CA HIS A 228 -12.71 23.93 15.55
C HIS A 228 -14.23 23.71 15.49
N PHE A 229 -14.89 24.20 14.44
CA PHE A 229 -16.35 24.27 14.39
C PHE A 229 -17.01 23.07 13.73
N ARG A 230 -16.41 22.53 12.66
CA ARG A 230 -16.96 21.42 11.87
C ARG A 230 -15.90 20.37 11.55
N PRO A 231 -15.23 19.81 12.57
CA PRO A 231 -14.05 18.97 12.35
C PRO A 231 -14.31 17.70 11.54
N GLU A 232 -15.52 17.13 11.64
CA GLU A 232 -15.94 15.96 10.84
C GLU A 232 -16.06 16.29 9.36
N ASP A 233 -16.63 17.45 9.02
CA ASP A 233 -16.72 17.91 7.64
C ASP A 233 -15.32 18.28 7.12
N ASP A 234 -14.52 18.99 7.92
CA ASP A 234 -13.19 19.45 7.53
C ASP A 234 -12.25 18.27 7.18
N ILE A 235 -12.23 17.21 8.00
CA ILE A 235 -11.39 16.04 7.73
C ILE A 235 -11.93 15.20 6.56
N THR A 236 -13.25 15.16 6.37
CA THR A 236 -13.89 14.51 5.21
C THR A 236 -13.49 15.23 3.92
N ASP A 237 -13.58 16.55 3.90
CA ASP A 237 -13.16 17.38 2.77
C ASP A 237 -11.67 17.25 2.50
N TYR A 238 -10.84 17.18 3.56
CA TYR A 238 -9.40 16.95 3.45
C TYR A 238 -9.09 15.61 2.76
N LEU A 239 -9.68 14.51 3.24
CA LEU A 239 -9.46 13.18 2.68
C LEU A 239 -9.94 13.07 1.22
N LEU A 240 -11.07 13.70 0.89
CA LEU A 240 -11.57 13.72 -0.48
C LEU A 240 -10.66 14.53 -1.40
N SER A 241 -10.29 15.75 -1.00
CA SER A 241 -9.52 16.67 -1.83
C SER A 241 -8.07 16.22 -2.06
N HIS A 242 -7.43 15.67 -1.03
CA HIS A 242 -6.01 15.30 -1.08
C HIS A 242 -5.78 13.87 -1.55
N TYR A 243 -6.72 12.96 -1.25
CA TYR A 243 -6.53 11.53 -1.48
C TYR A 243 -7.68 10.87 -2.26
N GLY A 244 -8.71 11.60 -2.70
CA GLY A 244 -9.84 11.01 -3.41
C GLY A 244 -10.61 9.96 -2.60
N ILE A 245 -10.51 10.01 -1.26
CA ILE A 245 -11.15 9.06 -0.35
C ILE A 245 -12.54 9.59 0.00
N HIS A 246 -13.58 8.80 -0.22
CA HIS A 246 -14.95 9.19 0.15
C HIS A 246 -15.38 8.56 1.47
N VAL A 247 -16.19 9.29 2.24
CA VAL A 247 -16.82 8.78 3.46
C VAL A 247 -18.19 8.22 3.12
N GLU A 248 -18.44 6.97 3.48
CA GLU A 248 -19.73 6.29 3.29
C GLU A 248 -20.04 5.42 4.52
N SER A 249 -21.32 5.30 4.90
CA SER A 249 -21.72 4.44 6.02
C SER A 249 -21.99 3.00 5.55
N LEU A 250 -21.65 2.06 6.41
CA LEU A 250 -21.89 0.64 6.22
C LEU A 250 -22.96 0.09 7.18
N GLU A 251 -23.51 0.92 8.06
CA GLU A 251 -24.43 0.52 9.14
C GLU A 251 -25.66 -0.23 8.62
N GLU A 252 -26.31 0.25 7.55
CA GLU A 252 -27.47 -0.41 6.95
C GLU A 252 -27.14 -1.79 6.37
N PHE A 253 -25.93 -1.96 5.84
CA PHE A 253 -25.47 -3.23 5.28
C PHE A 253 -25.11 -4.19 6.41
N ALA A 254 -24.35 -3.72 7.40
CA ALA A 254 -23.98 -4.50 8.57
C ALA A 254 -25.23 -5.06 9.28
N TYR A 255 -26.31 -4.26 9.41
CA TYR A 255 -27.57 -4.68 10.01
C TYR A 255 -28.28 -5.83 9.29
N LYS A 256 -28.08 -5.97 7.97
CA LYS A 256 -28.72 -7.00 7.14
C LYS A 256 -27.98 -8.34 7.17
N THR A 257 -26.83 -8.41 7.85
CA THR A 257 -26.02 -9.63 7.95
C THR A 257 -26.71 -10.69 8.81
N ASP A 258 -26.39 -11.96 8.54
CA ASP A 258 -26.86 -13.11 9.33
C ASP A 258 -26.59 -12.92 10.84
N ASN A 259 -27.60 -13.21 11.66
CA ASN A 259 -27.54 -12.97 13.10
C ASN A 259 -26.43 -13.78 13.77
N ASP A 260 -26.21 -15.03 13.36
CA ASP A 260 -25.18 -15.89 13.94
C ASP A 260 -23.78 -15.29 13.71
N LEU A 261 -23.51 -14.85 12.48
CA LEU A 261 -22.25 -14.16 12.13
C LEU A 261 -22.11 -12.84 12.90
N LYS A 262 -23.19 -12.06 13.00
CA LYS A 262 -23.19 -10.80 13.74
C LYS A 262 -22.83 -11.00 15.22
N TYR A 263 -23.52 -11.90 15.91
CA TYR A 263 -23.29 -12.17 17.33
C TYR A 263 -21.88 -12.74 17.58
N ALA A 264 -21.40 -13.64 16.71
CA ALA A 264 -20.05 -14.17 16.83
C ALA A 264 -18.99 -13.06 16.65
N THR A 265 -19.17 -12.19 15.66
CA THR A 265 -18.27 -11.07 15.37
C THR A 265 -18.23 -10.08 16.54
N GLU A 266 -19.38 -9.61 17.01
CA GLU A 266 -19.48 -8.68 18.15
C GLU A 266 -18.83 -9.28 19.42
N ARG A 267 -19.09 -10.56 19.70
CA ARG A 267 -18.51 -11.26 20.85
C ARG A 267 -16.99 -11.33 20.77
N LEU A 268 -16.43 -11.76 19.63
CA LEU A 268 -14.98 -11.92 19.47
C LEU A 268 -14.24 -10.58 19.55
N TRP A 269 -14.81 -9.51 18.99
CA TRP A 269 -14.23 -8.16 19.11
C TRP A 269 -14.26 -7.65 20.55
N ARG A 270 -15.34 -7.92 21.29
CA ARG A 270 -15.45 -7.58 22.70
C ARG A 270 -14.46 -8.35 23.56
N GLU A 271 -14.35 -9.67 23.36
CA GLU A 271 -13.38 -10.52 24.06
C GLU A 271 -11.94 -10.06 23.81
N ALA A 272 -11.58 -9.74 22.56
CA ALA A 272 -10.24 -9.25 22.24
C ALA A 272 -9.91 -7.90 22.92
N HIS A 273 -10.90 -7.01 23.05
CA HIS A 273 -10.73 -5.74 23.75
C HIS A 273 -10.72 -5.89 25.28
N ASP A 274 -11.51 -6.81 25.84
CA ASP A 274 -11.51 -7.11 27.27
C ASP A 274 -10.19 -7.76 27.72
N GLU A 275 -9.63 -8.68 26.92
CA GLU A 275 -8.28 -9.24 27.13
C GLU A 275 -7.21 -8.13 27.22
N ARG A 276 -7.29 -7.14 26.33
CA ARG A 276 -6.38 -6.00 26.31
C ARG A 276 -6.58 -5.06 27.52
N ARG A 277 -7.83 -4.88 27.97
CA ARG A 277 -8.17 -4.03 29.12
C ARG A 277 -7.66 -4.60 30.44
N ASN A 278 -7.79 -5.91 30.64
CA ASN A 278 -7.30 -6.61 31.83
C ASN A 278 -5.78 -6.47 32.01
N LEU A 279 -5.04 -6.10 30.96
CA LEU A 279 -3.61 -5.82 31.01
C LEU A 279 -3.27 -4.36 31.35
N LEU A 280 -4.22 -3.43 31.21
CA LEU A 280 -3.98 -1.98 31.28
C LEU A 280 -4.65 -1.28 32.48
N ASP A 281 -5.52 -1.96 33.23
CA ASP A 281 -6.10 -1.54 34.52
C ASP A 281 -6.70 -0.11 34.53
N ASP A 282 -7.45 0.25 33.47
CA ASP A 282 -8.06 1.58 33.31
C ASP A 282 -9.58 1.48 33.05
N GLU A 283 -10.38 1.78 34.08
CA GLU A 283 -11.85 1.79 34.05
C GLU A 283 -12.45 2.96 33.23
N SER A 284 -11.66 4.00 32.92
CA SER A 284 -12.16 5.21 32.25
C SER A 284 -12.41 5.05 30.73
N LEU A 285 -12.06 3.88 30.15
CA LEU A 285 -12.04 3.63 28.71
C LEU A 285 -13.23 2.80 28.20
N VAL A 286 -14.18 2.41 29.05
CA VAL A 286 -15.27 1.47 28.70
C VAL A 286 -16.13 2.00 27.55
N GLU A 287 -16.58 3.25 27.64
CA GLU A 287 -17.46 3.84 26.61
C GLU A 287 -16.72 4.09 25.28
N THR A 288 -15.42 4.44 25.34
CA THR A 288 -14.59 4.59 24.14
C THR A 288 -14.33 3.25 23.45
N THR A 289 -14.17 2.18 24.23
CA THR A 289 -13.92 0.83 23.69
C THR A 289 -15.12 0.27 22.95
N GLU A 290 -16.34 0.46 23.48
CA GLU A 290 -17.57 0.01 22.80
C GLU A 290 -17.80 0.74 21.47
N ILE A 291 -17.43 2.01 21.37
CA ILE A 291 -17.50 2.77 20.12
C ILE A 291 -16.53 2.19 19.08
N LEU A 292 -15.28 1.90 19.47
CA LEU A 292 -14.29 1.28 18.58
C LEU A 292 -14.75 -0.10 18.08
N ILE A 293 -15.27 -0.94 18.99
CA ILE A 293 -15.85 -2.23 18.64
C ILE A 293 -16.99 -2.06 17.63
N LYS A 294 -17.88 -1.08 17.83
CA LYS A 294 -18.98 -0.82 16.90
C LYS A 294 -18.46 -0.50 15.50
N HIS A 295 -17.41 0.32 15.38
CA HIS A 295 -16.85 0.73 14.08
C HIS A 295 -16.16 -0.42 13.34
N ASP A 296 -15.39 -1.23 14.06
CA ASP A 296 -14.75 -2.41 13.50
C ASP A 296 -15.80 -3.43 13.01
N VAL A 297 -16.82 -3.67 13.83
CA VAL A 297 -17.93 -4.56 13.50
C VAL A 297 -18.73 -4.04 12.31
N GLU A 298 -19.03 -2.73 12.26
CA GLU A 298 -19.69 -2.08 11.12
C GLU A 298 -18.88 -2.32 9.83
N SER A 299 -17.57 -2.08 9.88
CA SER A 299 -16.69 -2.22 8.72
C SER A 299 -16.62 -3.68 8.26
N TYR A 300 -16.40 -4.62 9.19
CA TYR A 300 -16.27 -6.03 8.87
C TYR A 300 -17.58 -6.62 8.31
N LEU A 301 -18.69 -6.45 9.03
CA LEU A 301 -19.99 -7.02 8.63
C LEU A 301 -20.58 -6.30 7.41
N GLY A 302 -20.43 -4.96 7.34
CA GLY A 302 -20.94 -4.17 6.24
C GLY A 302 -20.31 -4.55 4.90
N ILE A 303 -19.00 -4.79 4.88
CA ILE A 303 -18.29 -5.24 3.67
C ILE A 303 -18.71 -6.66 3.29
N ILE A 304 -18.90 -7.56 4.26
CA ILE A 304 -19.45 -8.90 3.99
C ILE A 304 -20.86 -8.80 3.39
N ALA A 305 -21.71 -7.92 3.91
CA ALA A 305 -23.07 -7.74 3.39
C ALA A 305 -23.07 -7.12 1.98
N LEU A 306 -22.16 -6.20 1.68
CA LEU A 306 -21.98 -5.68 0.31
C LEU A 306 -21.62 -6.81 -0.66
N ARG A 307 -20.65 -7.65 -0.27
CA ARG A 307 -20.19 -8.81 -1.04
C ARG A 307 -21.27 -9.84 -1.36
N GLN A 308 -22.22 -10.03 -0.44
CA GLN A 308 -23.35 -10.93 -0.67
C GLN A 308 -24.27 -10.43 -1.80
N ASN A 309 -24.29 -9.12 -2.06
CA ASN A 309 -25.09 -8.48 -3.09
C ASN A 309 -24.33 -8.23 -4.40
N GLU A 310 -23.03 -8.57 -4.47
CA GLU A 310 -22.21 -8.38 -5.66
C GLU A 310 -22.58 -9.37 -6.77
N SER A 311 -22.56 -8.89 -8.02
CA SER A 311 -22.68 -9.74 -9.20
C SER A 311 -21.45 -10.64 -9.35
N ASN A 312 -21.66 -11.92 -9.66
CA ASN A 312 -20.60 -12.93 -9.77
C ASN A 312 -19.48 -12.52 -10.75
N SER A 313 -18.39 -11.97 -10.23
CA SER A 313 -17.12 -11.85 -10.95
C SER A 313 -16.35 -13.17 -10.86
N GLU A 314 -15.70 -13.54 -11.96
CA GLU A 314 -14.82 -14.72 -12.04
C GLU A 314 -13.54 -14.59 -11.20
N LEU A 315 -13.25 -13.41 -10.64
CA LEU A 315 -12.00 -13.09 -9.92
C LEU A 315 -12.17 -12.73 -8.44
N GLY A 316 -13.36 -12.94 -7.88
CA GLY A 316 -13.62 -12.64 -6.47
C GLY A 316 -14.45 -11.39 -6.26
N TYR A 317 -14.45 -10.93 -5.02
CA TYR A 317 -15.23 -9.78 -4.58
C TYR A 317 -14.64 -8.44 -5.03
N GLU A 318 -15.50 -7.43 -5.14
CA GLU A 318 -15.18 -6.04 -5.49
C GLU A 318 -14.83 -5.21 -4.24
N HIS A 319 -15.57 -5.39 -3.14
CA HIS A 319 -15.36 -4.65 -1.90
C HIS A 319 -14.33 -5.34 -0.99
N TRP A 320 -13.31 -4.63 -0.52
CA TRP A 320 -12.30 -5.17 0.41
C TRP A 320 -12.00 -4.21 1.56
N TRP A 321 -11.70 -4.75 2.74
CA TRP A 321 -11.24 -3.99 3.90
C TRP A 321 -9.72 -4.05 4.01
N LEU A 322 -9.06 -2.92 3.80
CA LEU A 322 -7.61 -2.79 3.93
C LEU A 322 -7.26 -2.33 5.34
N THR A 323 -6.62 -3.20 6.11
CA THR A 323 -6.19 -2.94 7.49
C THR A 323 -4.88 -3.65 7.81
N THR A 324 -4.08 -3.04 8.69
CA THR A 324 -2.93 -3.70 9.33
C THR A 324 -3.23 -4.17 10.76
N ASP A 325 -4.47 -4.02 11.24
CA ASP A 325 -4.84 -4.38 12.61
C ASP A 325 -4.82 -5.91 12.85
N ARG A 326 -3.99 -6.35 13.80
CA ARG A 326 -3.88 -7.74 14.23
C ARG A 326 -5.17 -8.30 14.79
N VAL A 327 -5.98 -7.50 15.48
CA VAL A 327 -7.20 -7.98 16.12
C VAL A 327 -8.19 -8.43 15.04
N ALA A 328 -8.40 -7.61 14.00
CA ALA A 328 -9.22 -7.99 12.85
C ALA A 328 -8.79 -9.33 12.23
N TRP A 329 -7.49 -9.55 12.05
CA TRP A 329 -6.98 -10.80 11.49
C TRP A 329 -7.11 -12.01 12.44
N LYS A 330 -6.89 -11.83 13.76
CA LYS A 330 -7.13 -12.88 14.77
C LYS A 330 -8.59 -13.31 14.75
N ILE A 331 -9.51 -12.34 14.69
CA ILE A 331 -10.94 -12.62 14.71
C ILE A 331 -11.40 -13.32 13.43
N ARG A 332 -10.85 -12.97 12.27
CA ARG A 332 -11.06 -13.76 11.05
C ARG A 332 -10.76 -15.24 11.26
N ASP A 333 -9.61 -15.57 11.86
CA ASP A 333 -9.21 -16.96 12.06
C ASP A 333 -10.13 -17.67 13.06
N GLN A 334 -10.51 -17.01 14.15
CA GLN A 334 -11.46 -17.53 15.13
C GLN A 334 -12.86 -17.76 14.52
N LEU A 335 -13.39 -16.80 13.76
CA LEU A 335 -14.66 -16.95 13.05
C LEU A 335 -14.65 -18.13 12.08
N ARG A 336 -13.48 -18.44 11.49
CA ARG A 336 -13.34 -19.53 10.51
C ARG A 336 -13.42 -20.88 11.19
N GLU A 337 -12.90 -20.96 12.42
CA GLU A 337 -12.96 -22.15 13.26
C GLU A 337 -14.37 -22.36 13.82
N GLU A 338 -15.06 -21.29 14.25
CA GLU A 338 -16.36 -21.40 14.92
C GLU A 338 -17.55 -21.65 13.98
N LEU A 339 -17.57 -21.04 12.79
CA LEU A 339 -18.81 -20.98 12.01
C LEU A 339 -19.08 -22.17 11.09
N GLU A 340 -18.14 -23.13 10.95
CA GLU A 340 -18.15 -24.31 10.05
C GLU A 340 -18.47 -24.04 8.55
N LYS A 341 -19.01 -22.86 8.21
CA LYS A 341 -19.26 -22.33 6.88
C LYS A 341 -17.97 -21.74 6.35
N LYS A 342 -17.64 -22.04 5.08
CA LYS A 342 -16.63 -21.29 4.32
C LYS A 342 -17.11 -19.86 4.11
N PHE A 343 -16.85 -18.99 5.08
CA PHE A 343 -16.94 -17.55 4.89
C PHE A 343 -15.61 -17.04 4.34
N VAL A 344 -15.67 -16.08 3.42
CA VAL A 344 -14.49 -15.42 2.88
C VAL A 344 -14.31 -14.10 3.63
N SER A 345 -13.14 -13.93 4.23
CA SER A 345 -12.82 -12.72 5.00
C SER A 345 -12.89 -11.45 4.16
N PRO A 346 -13.42 -10.34 4.71
CA PRO A 346 -13.38 -9.03 4.05
C PRO A 346 -11.98 -8.44 3.96
N LEU A 347 -11.03 -8.97 4.73
CA LEU A 347 -9.70 -8.41 4.91
C LEU A 347 -8.82 -8.57 3.66
N MET A 348 -8.11 -7.50 3.32
CA MET A 348 -7.04 -7.44 2.33
C MET A 348 -5.78 -6.91 3.01
N SER A 349 -4.64 -7.54 2.76
CA SER A 349 -3.36 -7.05 3.25
C SER A 349 -2.79 -5.94 2.35
N LEU A 350 -2.08 -5.00 2.97
CA LEU A 350 -1.35 -3.95 2.24
C LEU A 350 -0.26 -4.55 1.35
N ASP A 351 0.45 -5.57 1.83
CA ASP A 351 1.43 -6.32 1.05
C ASP A 351 0.84 -6.82 -0.28
N PHE A 352 -0.31 -7.51 -0.19
CA PHE A 352 -0.96 -8.08 -1.36
C PHE A 352 -1.34 -7.00 -2.37
N LEU A 353 -1.89 -5.88 -1.89
CA LEU A 353 -2.30 -4.76 -2.73
C LEU A 353 -1.10 -4.11 -3.42
N MET A 354 -0.03 -3.86 -2.68
CA MET A 354 1.20 -3.23 -3.18
C MET A 354 1.93 -4.12 -4.18
N ASN A 355 2.01 -5.42 -3.89
CA ASN A 355 2.52 -6.41 -4.84
C ASN A 355 1.69 -6.34 -6.12
N SER A 356 0.37 -6.45 -6.01
CA SER A 356 -0.51 -6.49 -7.16
C SER A 356 -0.45 -5.22 -8.03
N LEU A 357 -0.27 -4.03 -7.42
CA LEU A 357 -0.08 -2.77 -8.13
C LEU A 357 1.24 -2.70 -8.91
N SER A 358 2.30 -3.28 -8.34
CA SER A 358 3.63 -3.30 -8.96
C SER A 358 3.65 -4.14 -10.25
N PHE A 359 2.70 -5.06 -10.41
CA PHE A 359 2.59 -5.97 -11.57
C PHE A 359 1.45 -5.62 -12.54
N GLY A 360 0.62 -4.62 -12.26
CA GLY A 360 -0.58 -4.35 -13.04
C GLY A 360 -0.43 -3.45 -14.26
N PRO A 361 -1.35 -3.53 -15.24
CA PRO A 361 -1.40 -2.62 -16.40
C PRO A 361 -1.61 -1.16 -15.99
N ALA A 362 -2.01 -0.92 -14.73
CA ALA A 362 -2.05 0.40 -14.11
C ALA A 362 -0.71 1.13 -14.18
N ARG A 363 0.44 0.43 -14.20
CA ARG A 363 1.77 1.06 -14.36
C ARG A 363 1.85 1.93 -15.62
N SER A 364 1.21 1.50 -16.72
CA SER A 364 1.13 2.29 -17.96
C SER A 364 0.29 3.58 -17.85
N LYS A 365 -0.56 3.67 -16.82
CA LYS A 365 -1.39 4.85 -16.50
C LYS A 365 -0.79 5.73 -15.38
N LEU A 366 0.28 5.28 -14.71
CA LEU A 366 0.92 6.05 -13.64
C LEU A 366 1.75 7.19 -14.22
N ASN A 367 1.66 8.37 -13.60
CA ASN A 367 2.60 9.46 -13.87
C ASN A 367 4.00 9.05 -13.37
N ARG A 368 5.04 9.32 -14.18
CA ARG A 368 6.44 8.89 -14.01
C ARG A 368 7.14 9.28 -12.69
N SER A 369 6.58 10.20 -11.92
CA SER A 369 7.02 10.50 -10.54
C SER A 369 6.62 9.40 -9.55
N HIS A 370 5.45 8.77 -9.75
CA HIS A 370 4.96 7.65 -8.93
C HIS A 370 5.60 6.32 -9.32
N GLU A 371 6.03 6.15 -10.58
CA GLU A 371 6.79 4.97 -11.03
C GLU A 371 8.11 4.78 -10.27
N LYS A 372 8.73 5.87 -9.78
CA LYS A 372 9.99 5.83 -9.01
C LYS A 372 9.81 5.34 -7.58
N LEU A 373 8.59 5.36 -7.03
CA LEU A 373 8.32 5.08 -5.62
C LEU A 373 7.82 3.64 -5.40
N LEU A 374 7.30 3.00 -6.44
CA LEU A 374 6.90 1.59 -6.41
C LEU A 374 8.07 0.61 -6.20
N PRO A 375 9.29 0.83 -6.75
CA PRO A 375 10.45 -0.02 -6.46
C PRO A 375 11.05 0.23 -5.08
N VAL A 376 10.71 1.32 -4.39
CA VAL A 376 11.27 1.68 -3.07
C VAL A 376 10.42 1.14 -1.91
N LEU A 377 9.25 0.59 -2.20
CA LEU A 377 8.50 -0.25 -1.27
C LEU A 377 9.03 -1.69 -1.17
N LEU A 378 10.07 -2.04 -1.96
CA LEU A 378 10.66 -3.38 -2.06
C LEU A 378 11.64 -3.75 -0.92
N ASP A 379 11.70 -2.98 0.16
CA ASP A 379 12.28 -3.46 1.41
C ASP A 379 11.16 -4.14 2.21
N LEU A 380 10.99 -5.44 1.96
CA LEU A 380 10.59 -6.53 2.87
C LEU A 380 10.14 -7.73 2.02
N ASP A 381 10.40 -8.94 2.52
CA ASP A 381 10.57 -10.16 1.73
C ASP A 381 9.50 -10.41 0.65
N PHE A 382 9.99 -10.43 -0.60
CA PHE A 382 9.23 -10.55 -1.84
C PHE A 382 8.68 -11.97 -2.12
N SER A 383 8.64 -12.85 -1.11
CA SER A 383 8.65 -14.30 -1.35
C SER A 383 7.32 -15.02 -1.18
N MET A 384 6.20 -14.34 -0.89
CA MET A 384 5.02 -15.06 -0.42
C MET A 384 3.78 -15.04 -1.31
N HIS A 385 3.45 -13.95 -2.06
CA HIS A 385 2.20 -13.91 -2.85
C HIS A 385 2.29 -13.00 -4.07
N SER A 386 2.55 -13.58 -5.25
CA SER A 386 2.55 -12.85 -6.53
C SER A 386 1.22 -13.01 -7.29
N PRO A 387 0.75 -12.01 -8.05
CA PRO A 387 -0.36 -12.18 -9.00
C PRO A 387 -0.17 -13.35 -9.96
N VAL A 388 1.08 -13.76 -10.25
CA VAL A 388 1.39 -14.99 -11.02
C VAL A 388 0.75 -16.19 -10.37
N GLU A 389 0.96 -16.35 -9.06
CA GLU A 389 0.55 -17.55 -8.32
C GLU A 389 -0.96 -17.61 -8.22
N LEU A 390 -1.62 -16.46 -8.13
CA LEU A 390 -3.08 -16.35 -8.23
C LEU A 390 -3.62 -16.87 -9.55
N ILE A 391 -2.94 -16.54 -10.66
CA ILE A 391 -3.37 -16.90 -12.01
C ILE A 391 -3.00 -18.35 -12.32
N GLU A 392 -1.81 -18.80 -11.95
CA GLU A 392 -1.41 -20.21 -12.02
C GLU A 392 -2.30 -21.09 -11.14
N LEU A 393 -2.71 -20.60 -9.97
CA LEU A 393 -3.70 -21.26 -9.11
C LEU A 393 -5.06 -21.34 -9.82
N ALA A 394 -5.53 -20.26 -10.44
CA ALA A 394 -6.76 -20.26 -11.22
C ALA A 394 -6.70 -21.27 -12.39
N ASP A 395 -5.61 -21.29 -13.16
CA ASP A 395 -5.43 -22.16 -14.32
C ASP A 395 -5.21 -23.63 -13.93
N ARG A 396 -4.52 -23.88 -12.82
CA ARG A 396 -4.41 -25.20 -12.22
C ARG A 396 -5.78 -25.70 -11.79
N ILE A 397 -6.58 -24.89 -11.11
CA ILE A 397 -7.94 -25.25 -10.70
C ILE A 397 -8.82 -25.52 -11.94
N ARG A 398 -8.68 -24.73 -13.00
CA ARG A 398 -9.39 -25.00 -14.28
C ARG A 398 -9.02 -26.35 -14.87
N ARG A 399 -7.72 -26.68 -14.93
CA ARG A 399 -7.22 -27.98 -15.43
C ARG A 399 -7.65 -29.15 -14.55
N GLU A 400 -7.49 -29.04 -13.24
CA GLU A 400 -7.88 -30.08 -12.28
C GLU A 400 -9.39 -30.37 -12.27
N ASN A 401 -10.19 -29.44 -12.79
CA ASN A 401 -11.63 -29.57 -12.88
C ASN A 401 -12.12 -29.65 -14.34
N GLU A 402 -11.25 -30.00 -15.29
CA GLU A 402 -11.65 -30.29 -16.67
C GLU A 402 -12.76 -31.36 -16.68
N GLY A 403 -13.86 -31.05 -17.38
CA GLY A 403 -15.06 -31.89 -17.42
C GLY A 403 -16.10 -31.61 -16.32
N SER A 404 -15.78 -30.76 -15.34
CA SER A 404 -16.79 -30.23 -14.42
C SER A 404 -17.62 -29.12 -15.09
N PRO A 405 -18.89 -28.91 -14.67
CA PRO A 405 -19.66 -27.76 -15.10
C PRO A 405 -18.92 -26.42 -14.87
N GLU A 406 -18.94 -25.53 -15.86
CA GLU A 406 -18.20 -24.25 -15.84
C GLU A 406 -18.51 -23.39 -14.61
N TYR A 407 -19.74 -23.46 -14.08
CA TYR A 407 -20.12 -22.73 -12.86
C TYR A 407 -19.36 -23.22 -11.61
N LEU A 408 -18.99 -24.50 -11.54
CA LEU A 408 -18.19 -25.06 -10.44
C LEU A 408 -16.73 -24.65 -10.58
N ILE A 409 -16.20 -24.63 -11.81
CA ILE A 409 -14.83 -24.21 -12.09
C ILE A 409 -14.66 -22.73 -11.70
N LYS A 410 -15.57 -21.86 -12.16
CA LYS A 410 -15.58 -20.43 -11.81
C LYS A 410 -15.66 -20.19 -10.31
N ARG A 411 -16.49 -20.95 -9.59
CA ARG A 411 -16.56 -20.87 -8.12
C ARG A 411 -15.24 -21.25 -7.47
N LYS A 412 -14.62 -22.38 -7.86
CA LYS A 412 -13.35 -22.84 -7.25
C LYS A 412 -12.21 -21.86 -7.50
N VAL A 413 -12.12 -21.29 -8.70
CA VAL A 413 -11.16 -20.24 -9.04
C VAL A 413 -11.36 -19.02 -8.14
N ARG A 414 -12.61 -18.57 -8.02
CA ARG A 414 -12.98 -17.44 -7.16
C ARG A 414 -12.56 -17.65 -5.70
N ASP A 415 -12.97 -18.78 -5.13
CA ASP A 415 -12.70 -19.12 -3.72
C ASP A 415 -11.18 -19.13 -3.43
N ALA A 416 -10.37 -19.63 -4.37
CA ALA A 416 -8.92 -19.68 -4.25
C ALA A 416 -8.24 -18.31 -4.40
N CYS A 417 -8.76 -17.46 -5.30
CA CYS A 417 -8.28 -16.09 -5.42
C CYS A 417 -8.56 -15.26 -4.17
N ASP A 418 -9.75 -15.42 -3.58
CA ASP A 418 -10.11 -14.70 -2.37
C ASP A 418 -9.31 -15.16 -1.14
N GLU A 419 -9.00 -16.46 -1.06
CA GLU A 419 -8.11 -16.99 -0.03
C GLU A 419 -6.73 -16.32 -0.07
N MET A 420 -6.16 -16.18 -1.26
CA MET A 420 -4.84 -15.55 -1.48
C MET A 420 -4.83 -14.06 -1.14
N LYS A 421 -5.89 -13.30 -1.46
CA LYS A 421 -6.03 -11.88 -1.06
C LYS A 421 -6.05 -11.70 0.46
N GLY A 422 -6.57 -12.69 1.17
CA GLY A 422 -6.61 -12.75 2.63
C GLY A 422 -5.34 -13.32 3.28
N LYS A 423 -4.24 -13.60 2.56
CA LYS A 423 -3.01 -14.12 3.20
C LYS A 423 -2.11 -12.99 3.74
N TYR A 424 -1.46 -13.31 4.86
CA TYR A 424 -0.66 -12.40 5.68
C TYR A 424 0.76 -12.23 5.11
N GLY A 425 1.22 -10.99 4.86
CA GLY A 425 2.59 -10.67 4.42
C GLY A 425 3.48 -10.14 5.56
N GLU A 426 4.75 -9.83 5.28
CA GLU A 426 5.69 -9.32 6.29
C GLU A 426 5.53 -7.82 6.60
N LEU A 427 5.11 -6.96 5.66
CA LEU A 427 4.86 -5.54 5.95
C LEU A 427 3.68 -5.38 6.90
N THR A 428 2.62 -6.16 6.71
CA THR A 428 1.48 -6.21 7.62
C THR A 428 1.91 -6.71 9.01
N LYS A 429 2.83 -7.70 9.09
CA LYS A 429 3.41 -8.13 10.38
C LYS A 429 4.19 -7.00 11.04
N ALA A 430 5.12 -6.35 10.33
CA ALA A 430 6.01 -5.32 10.87
C ALA A 430 5.28 -4.03 11.26
N ALA A 431 4.29 -3.60 10.49
CA ALA A 431 3.41 -2.49 10.83
C ALA A 431 2.66 -2.79 12.15
N ALA A 432 2.14 -4.00 12.28
CA ALA A 432 1.45 -4.43 13.48
C ALA A 432 2.38 -4.70 14.69
N GLU A 433 3.69 -4.89 14.48
CA GLU A 433 4.69 -4.93 15.56
C GLU A 433 4.96 -3.55 16.14
N LYS A 434 5.00 -2.50 15.29
CA LYS A 434 5.20 -1.11 15.73
C LYS A 434 4.05 -0.57 16.58
N ASP A 435 2.85 -1.12 16.44
CA ASP A 435 1.72 -0.80 17.32
C ASP A 435 1.85 -1.40 18.74
N THR A 436 2.87 -2.22 18.98
CA THR A 436 3.17 -2.86 20.28
C THR A 436 4.26 -2.16 21.11
N ILE A 437 4.78 -1.00 20.69
CA ILE A 437 5.79 -0.21 21.43
C ILE A 437 5.27 1.16 21.84
#